data_AF-A0ABD4XEU3-F1
#
_entry.id   AF-A0ABD4XEU3-F1
#
_cell.length_a   1.000
_cell.length_b   1.000
_cell.length_c   1.000
_cell.angle_alpha   90.00
_cell.angle_beta   90.00
_cell.angle_gamma   90.00
#
_symmetry.space_group_name_H-M   'P 1'
#
loop_
_entity.id
_entity.type
_entity.pdbx_description
1 polymer ?
#
loop_
_entity_poly.entity_id
_entity_poly.type
_entity_poly.pdbx_seq_one_letter_code
_entity_poly.pdbx_strand_id
1 'polypeptide(L)' 'MTLATRYNAEAKRLMPHMADDLAVDPAIDNAGHIDEIVFRRSEYLGGMAAVLLALLDQQK' A
#
# COMPACT_ATOMS: atom_id res chain seq x y z
N MET A 1 10.89 7.29 -8.23
CA MET A 1 10.42 6.53 -7.05
C MET A 1 9.13 5.86 -7.46
N THR A 2 9.01 4.54 -7.26
CA THR A 2 7.82 3.78 -7.67
C THR A 2 6.62 4.08 -6.77
N LEU A 3 5.43 3.71 -7.23
CA LEU A 3 4.21 3.75 -6.44
C LEU A 3 4.33 2.91 -5.17
N ALA A 4 4.88 1.69 -5.24
CA ALA A 4 5.08 0.85 -4.06
C ALA A 4 6.02 1.49 -3.02
N THR A 5 7.06 2.21 -3.46
CA THR A 5 7.94 2.92 -2.53
C THR A 5 7.17 4.02 -1.78
N ARG A 6 6.31 4.78 -2.48
CA ARG A 6 5.44 5.80 -1.87
C ARG A 6 4.44 5.16 -0.92
N TYR A 7 3.80 4.09 -1.36
CA TYR A 7 2.83 3.31 -0.58
C TYR A 7 3.44 2.76 0.71
N ASN A 8 4.60 2.10 0.66
CA ASN A 8 5.27 1.55 1.84
C ASN A 8 5.68 2.66 2.83
N ALA A 9 6.16 3.81 2.32
CA ALA A 9 6.50 4.95 3.15
C ALA A 9 5.25 5.52 3.86
N GLU A 10 4.13 5.62 3.14
CA GLU A 10 2.88 6.14 3.68
C GLU A 10 2.23 5.17 4.68
N ALA A 11 2.27 3.86 4.39
CA ALA A 11 1.86 2.81 5.33
C ALA A 11 2.67 2.91 6.63
N LYS A 12 3.99 3.06 6.55
CA LYS A 12 4.86 3.23 7.71
C LYS A 12 4.58 4.51 8.49
N ARG A 13 4.21 5.61 7.80
CA ARG A 13 3.92 6.91 8.40
C ARG A 13 2.57 6.92 9.14
N LEU A 14 1.52 6.37 8.51
CA LEU A 14 0.15 6.42 9.01
C LEU A 14 -0.18 5.24 9.93
N MET A 15 0.40 4.07 9.68
CA MET A 15 0.04 2.81 10.34
C MET A 15 1.30 2.00 10.73
N PRO A 16 2.19 2.56 11.57
CA PRO A 16 3.50 1.94 11.85
C PRO A 16 3.39 0.53 12.43
N HIS A 17 2.34 0.22 13.19
CA HIS A 17 2.10 -1.11 13.77
C HIS A 17 1.64 -2.16 12.74
N MET A 18 1.26 -1.72 11.53
CA MET A 18 0.77 -2.57 10.44
C MET A 18 1.64 -2.49 9.19
N ALA A 19 2.77 -1.76 9.26
CA ALA A 19 3.61 -1.48 8.11
C ALA A 19 4.16 -2.76 7.49
N ASP A 20 4.54 -3.74 8.30
CA ASP A 20 5.09 -5.01 7.83
C ASP A 20 4.02 -5.87 7.14
N ASP A 21 2.78 -5.88 7.67
CA ASP A 21 1.65 -6.60 7.07
C ASP A 21 1.22 -6.00 5.72
N LEU A 22 1.39 -4.69 5.57
CA LEU A 22 1.06 -3.95 4.35
C LEU A 22 2.22 -3.89 3.35
N ALA A 23 3.46 -4.14 3.77
CA ALA A 23 4.64 -3.96 2.92
C ALA A 23 4.59 -4.79 1.63
N VAL A 24 4.85 -4.14 0.50
CA VAL A 24 4.96 -4.78 -0.82
C VAL A 24 6.34 -4.57 -1.43
N ASP A 25 6.68 -5.32 -2.48
CA ASP A 25 7.96 -5.14 -3.18
C ASP A 25 8.08 -3.70 -3.73
N PRO A 26 9.12 -2.94 -3.35
CA PRO A 26 9.34 -1.58 -3.82
C PRO A 26 9.49 -1.46 -5.35
N ALA A 27 9.79 -2.54 -6.08
CA ALA A 27 9.86 -2.52 -7.54
C ALA A 27 8.50 -2.40 -8.23
N ILE A 28 7.38 -2.59 -7.51
CA ILE A 28 6.04 -2.54 -8.09
C ILE A 28 5.60 -1.10 -8.34
N ASP A 29 5.11 -0.82 -9.55
CA ASP A 29 4.65 0.51 -9.97
C ASP A 29 3.18 0.53 -10.42
N ASN A 30 2.40 -0.48 -10.04
CA ASN A 30 1.00 -0.65 -10.42
C ASN A 30 0.11 -0.78 -9.19
N ALA A 31 -0.89 0.10 -9.07
CA ALA A 31 -1.83 0.13 -7.94
C ALA A 31 -2.65 -1.17 -7.80
N GLY A 32 -3.13 -1.72 -8.91
CA GLY A 32 -3.90 -2.97 -8.91
C GLY A 32 -3.05 -4.17 -8.47
N HIS A 33 -1.75 -4.17 -8.80
CA HIS A 33 -0.85 -5.23 -8.34
C HIS A 33 -0.57 -5.12 -6.82
N ILE A 34 -0.44 -3.90 -6.29
CA ILE A 34 -0.33 -3.66 -4.84
C ILE A 34 -1.59 -4.14 -4.12
N ASP A 35 -2.77 -3.74 -4.61
CA ASP A 35 -4.06 -4.12 -4.04
C ASP A 35 -4.24 -5.65 -4.01
N GLU A 36 -3.97 -6.32 -5.13
CA GLU A 36 -4.08 -7.77 -5.24
C GLU A 36 -3.16 -8.51 -4.25
N ILE A 37 -1.91 -8.08 -4.12
CA ILE A 37 -0.96 -8.70 -3.18
C ILE A 37 -1.48 -8.60 -1.74
N VAL A 38 -1.97 -7.42 -1.35
CA VAL A 38 -2.37 -7.16 0.02
C VAL A 38 -3.72 -7.81 0.32
N PHE A 39 -4.67 -7.77 -0.62
CA PHE A 39 -5.97 -8.44 -0.49
C PHE A 39 -5.82 -9.96 -0.31
N ARG A 40 -4.88 -10.60 -1.01
CA ARG A 40 -4.60 -12.04 -0.83
C ARG A 40 -4.07 -12.39 0.56
N ARG A 41 -3.52 -11.43 1.31
CA ARG A 41 -3.11 -11.65 2.72
C ARG A 41 -4.31 -11.59 3.65
N SER A 42 -5.21 -10.64 3.42
CA SER A 42 -6.46 -10.47 4.17
C SER A 42 -7.31 -9.39 3.51
N GLU A 43 -8.63 -9.60 3.45
CA GLU A 43 -9.59 -8.58 3.00
C GLU A 43 -9.48 -7.28 3.82
N TYR A 44 -9.23 -7.40 5.12
CA TYR A 44 -8.99 -6.24 6.00
C TYR A 44 -7.77 -5.43 5.55
N LEU A 45 -6.67 -6.11 5.21
CA LEU A 45 -5.46 -5.45 4.73
C LEU A 45 -5.69 -4.84 3.34
N GLY A 46 -6.42 -5.54 2.45
CA GLY A 46 -6.78 -5.03 1.13
C GLY A 46 -7.58 -3.72 1.21
N GLY A 47 -8.57 -3.66 2.10
CA GLY A 47 -9.33 -2.43 2.35
C GLY A 47 -8.44 -1.25 2.79
N MET A 48 -7.44 -1.50 3.64
CA MET A 48 -6.50 -0.46 4.05
C MET A 48 -5.52 -0.07 2.94
N ALA A 49 -5.08 -1.02 2.12
CA ALA A 49 -4.27 -0.73 0.95
C ALA A 49 -5.01 0.20 -0.03
N ALA A 50 -6.30 -0.07 -0.28
CA ALA A 50 -7.15 0.78 -1.11
C ALA A 50 -7.23 2.22 -0.58
N VAL A 51 -7.38 2.41 0.75
CA VAL A 51 -7.37 3.74 1.37
C VAL A 51 -6.03 4.47 1.17
N LEU A 52 -4.91 3.79 1.41
CA LEU A 52 -3.57 4.37 1.22
C LEU A 52 -3.33 4.77 -0.24
N LEU A 53 -3.75 3.93 -1.20
CA LEU A 53 -3.65 4.23 -2.62
C LEU A 53 -4.51 5.45 -3.02
N ALA A 54 -5.73 5.57 -2.48
CA ALA A 54 -6.59 6.72 -2.70
C ALA A 54 -5.99 8.01 -2.14
N LEU A 55 -5.41 7.97 -0.93
CA LEU A 55 -4.71 9.12 -0.34
C LEU A 55 -3.52 9.58 -1.20
N LEU A 56 -2.74 8.63 -1.73
CA LEU A 56 -1.62 8.94 -2.62
C LEU A 56 -2.05 9.52 -3.96
N ASP A 57 -3.21 9.12 -4.48
CA ASP A 57 -3.77 9.66 -5.71
C ASP A 57 -4.26 11.11 -5.53
N GLN A 58 -4.80 11.46 -4.36
CA GLN A 58 -5.17 12.83 -3.99
C GLN A 58 -3.97 13.76 -3.80
N GLN A 59 -2.77 13.23 -3.55
CA GLN A 59 -1.53 13.99 -3.38
C GLN A 59 -0.79 14.25 -4.71
N LYS A 60 -1.42 13.98 -5.85
CA LYS A 60 -0.88 14.27 -7.18
C LYS A 60 -1.00 15.75 -7.55
#